data_AF-A0A2R6ACV6-F1
#
_entry.id   AF-A0A2R6ACV6-F1
#
_cell.length_a   1.000
_cell.length_b   1.000
_cell.length_c   1.000
_cell.angle_alpha   90.00
_cell.angle_beta   90.00
_cell.angle_gamma   90.00
#
_symmetry.space_group_name_H-M   'P 1'
#
loop_
_entity.id
_entity.type
_entity.pdbx_description
1 polymer ?
#
loop_
_entity_poly.entity_id
_entity_poly.type
_entity_poly.pdbx_seq_one_letter_code
_entity_poly.pdbx_strand_id
1 'polypeptide(L)'
;VGTFAAPSTPGTAYVLAHHVLGSVNGVQGAWGYVEGGMGGVTQAMKKAAEHYGVSIYTTTEVDEILVKNGKVEGIKLKDGKTIQSKAVVSNADPKTTFLKLLRNAELESDFKKRVNSLKSTGVSFKMVGYLEELPDFGNGKSLQPEHIASEVILPSVDYAEQAYRDALVYGYSKKPWFEVNIQSSLDPTVAPQGKYSFSIFGQYLPYDKKLDDFKEEYAILILDTLREYAPNFKPIKYQLLTALDIERRFGIWGGNIFHLDMTPDQLFVFRPLPECNNYATPIKGVFLCGSGSHPGGGVTGIPGKNAANKVIQWFGSNKQ
;
A
#
# COMPACT_ATOMS: atom_id res chain seq x y z
N VAL A 1 -6.13 -7.32 6.47
CA VAL A 1 -5.70 -5.96 6.07
C VAL A 1 -5.92 -5.78 4.58
N GLY A 2 -6.39 -4.60 4.14
CA GLY A 2 -6.32 -4.14 2.75
C GLY A 2 -7.26 -4.81 1.74
N THR A 3 -8.09 -5.76 2.16
CA THR A 3 -9.10 -6.44 1.34
C THR A 3 -10.49 -6.16 1.90
N PHE A 4 -11.44 -5.78 1.05
CA PHE A 4 -12.81 -5.49 1.48
C PHE A 4 -13.65 -6.78 1.63
N ALA A 5 -13.34 -7.58 2.65
CA ALA A 5 -14.03 -8.83 2.91
C ALA A 5 -14.09 -9.12 4.42
N ALA A 6 -15.13 -9.81 4.86
CA ALA A 6 -15.28 -10.26 6.24
C ALA A 6 -14.34 -11.44 6.54
N PRO A 7 -13.97 -11.70 7.80
CA PRO A 7 -13.24 -12.91 8.19
C PRO A 7 -13.85 -14.21 7.65
N SER A 8 -15.18 -14.34 7.64
CA SER A 8 -15.94 -15.51 7.14
C SER A 8 -16.02 -15.62 5.62
N THR A 9 -15.61 -14.61 4.86
CA THR A 9 -15.67 -14.64 3.40
C THR A 9 -14.68 -15.67 2.85
N PRO A 10 -15.08 -16.59 1.95
CA PRO A 10 -14.17 -17.57 1.38
C PRO A 10 -12.91 -16.93 0.76
N GLY A 11 -11.74 -17.46 1.11
CA GLY A 11 -10.43 -17.00 0.61
C GLY A 11 -9.70 -15.98 1.49
N THR A 12 -10.32 -15.40 2.50
CA THR A 12 -9.68 -14.42 3.41
C THR A 12 -8.60 -15.02 4.31
N ALA A 13 -8.63 -16.33 4.53
CA ALA A 13 -7.54 -17.05 5.22
C ALA A 13 -6.18 -16.84 4.53
N TYR A 14 -6.17 -16.71 3.19
CA TYR A 14 -4.93 -16.38 2.47
C TYR A 14 -4.42 -14.98 2.83
N VAL A 15 -5.30 -14.01 3.07
CA VAL A 15 -4.90 -12.65 3.45
C VAL A 15 -4.13 -12.71 4.76
N LEU A 16 -4.64 -13.44 5.76
CA LEU A 16 -3.91 -13.67 7.02
C LEU A 16 -2.58 -14.39 6.77
N ALA A 17 -2.61 -15.48 5.99
CA ALA A 17 -1.42 -16.25 5.63
C ALA A 17 -0.33 -15.36 5.00
N HIS A 18 -0.69 -14.48 4.05
CA HIS A 18 0.23 -13.56 3.38
C HIS A 18 1.00 -12.67 4.36
N HIS A 19 0.37 -12.26 5.47
CA HIS A 19 1.03 -11.44 6.51
C HIS A 19 1.94 -12.24 7.44
N VAL A 20 1.68 -13.54 7.66
CA VAL A 20 2.50 -14.40 8.54
C VAL A 20 3.58 -15.18 7.79
N LEU A 21 3.48 -15.29 6.46
CA LEU A 21 4.47 -15.96 5.61
C LEU A 21 5.75 -15.13 5.40
N GLY A 22 5.74 -13.85 5.75
CA GLY A 22 6.91 -12.98 5.67
C GLY A 22 8.05 -13.44 6.58
N SER A 23 9.26 -12.97 6.30
CA SER A 23 10.39 -13.10 7.22
C SER A 23 11.20 -11.82 7.24
N VAL A 24 11.81 -11.54 8.39
CA VAL A 24 12.75 -10.44 8.56
C VAL A 24 14.02 -11.00 9.17
N ASN A 25 15.17 -10.75 8.53
CA ASN A 25 16.49 -11.22 8.98
C ASN A 25 16.54 -12.73 9.30
N GLY A 26 15.82 -13.54 8.50
CA GLY A 26 15.77 -15.00 8.68
C GLY A 26 14.78 -15.49 9.74
N VAL A 27 14.09 -14.57 10.45
CA VAL A 27 13.04 -14.93 11.41
C VAL A 27 11.70 -14.97 10.69
N GLN A 28 11.10 -16.16 10.62
CA GLN A 28 9.81 -16.38 9.96
C GLN A 28 8.65 -15.79 10.79
N GLY A 29 7.69 -15.17 10.12
CA GLY A 29 6.51 -14.55 10.73
C GLY A 29 6.79 -13.26 11.50
N ALA A 30 8.06 -12.81 11.55
CA ALA A 30 8.44 -11.60 12.26
C ALA A 30 8.20 -10.33 11.44
N TRP A 31 7.86 -9.27 12.15
CA TRP A 31 7.87 -7.90 11.66
C TRP A 31 9.07 -7.16 12.27
N GLY A 32 9.72 -6.32 11.48
CA GLY A 32 10.91 -5.59 11.89
C GLY A 32 10.67 -4.09 11.94
N TYR A 33 11.26 -3.45 12.93
CA TYR A 33 11.41 -2.00 12.95
C TYR A 33 12.65 -1.60 12.13
N VAL A 34 12.53 -0.51 11.39
CA VAL A 34 13.65 0.10 10.69
C VAL A 34 14.12 1.27 11.53
N GLU A 35 15.40 1.28 11.90
CA GLU A 35 16.03 2.41 12.57
C GLU A 35 15.92 3.68 11.70
N GLY A 36 15.51 4.79 12.30
CA GLY A 36 15.14 6.03 11.62
C GLY A 36 13.80 5.97 10.88
N GLY A 37 13.05 4.88 11.03
CA GLY A 37 11.75 4.64 10.39
C GLY A 37 11.83 4.20 8.92
N MET A 38 10.66 3.91 8.33
CA MET A 38 10.54 3.38 6.96
C MET A 38 11.13 4.30 5.87
N GLY A 39 11.31 5.59 6.16
CA GLY A 39 12.04 6.51 5.29
C GLY A 39 13.47 6.04 5.04
N GLY A 40 14.13 5.46 6.03
CA GLY A 40 15.49 4.92 5.95
C GLY A 40 15.66 3.88 4.84
N VAL A 41 14.69 2.96 4.67
CA VAL A 41 14.72 1.95 3.59
C VAL A 41 14.76 2.62 2.23
N THR A 42 13.87 3.58 1.99
CA THR A 42 13.79 4.28 0.70
C THR A 42 15.04 5.13 0.43
N GLN A 43 15.62 5.76 1.46
CA GLN A 43 16.88 6.49 1.33
C GLN A 43 18.07 5.56 1.05
N ALA A 44 18.12 4.37 1.65
CA ALA A 44 19.13 3.37 1.37
C ALA A 44 19.02 2.88 -0.08
N MET A 45 17.80 2.58 -0.55
CA MET A 45 17.55 2.21 -1.94
C MET A 45 17.96 3.31 -2.92
N LYS A 46 17.63 4.58 -2.61
CA LYS A 46 18.06 5.75 -3.39
C LYS A 46 19.58 5.80 -3.53
N LYS A 47 20.32 5.75 -2.41
CA LYS A 47 21.79 5.79 -2.41
C LYS A 47 22.40 4.65 -3.23
N ALA A 48 21.87 3.43 -3.09
CA ALA A 48 22.31 2.28 -3.86
C ALA A 48 22.05 2.48 -5.36
N ALA A 49 20.88 2.97 -5.75
CA ALA A 49 20.54 3.24 -7.14
C ALA A 49 21.45 4.31 -7.75
N GLU A 50 21.66 5.43 -7.05
CA GLU A 50 22.55 6.53 -7.48
C GLU A 50 24.00 6.05 -7.62
N HIS A 51 24.47 5.18 -6.72
CA HIS A 51 25.80 4.55 -6.83
C HIS A 51 25.98 3.76 -8.14
N TYR A 52 24.92 3.10 -8.63
CA TYR A 52 24.91 2.40 -9.92
C TYR A 52 24.55 3.32 -11.11
N GLY A 53 24.54 4.64 -10.92
CA GLY A 53 24.31 5.62 -11.99
C GLY A 53 22.85 5.87 -12.34
N VAL A 54 21.90 5.43 -11.51
CA VAL A 54 20.48 5.73 -11.72
C VAL A 54 20.21 7.20 -11.43
N SER A 55 19.59 7.90 -12.38
CA SER A 55 19.07 9.25 -12.18
C SER A 55 17.66 9.21 -11.60
N ILE A 56 17.41 9.98 -10.53
CA ILE A 56 16.12 10.04 -9.85
C ILE A 56 15.53 11.44 -9.99
N TYR A 57 14.33 11.53 -10.56
CA TYR A 57 13.60 12.77 -10.76
C TYR A 57 12.37 12.78 -9.85
N THR A 58 12.32 13.71 -8.90
CA THR A 58 11.16 13.96 -8.04
C THR A 58 10.31 15.08 -8.59
N THR A 59 9.06 15.20 -8.14
CA THR A 59 8.13 16.27 -8.60
C THR A 59 7.96 16.28 -10.14
N THR A 60 8.14 15.12 -10.76
CA THR A 60 8.16 14.94 -12.21
C THR A 60 7.11 13.90 -12.59
N GLU A 61 5.86 14.35 -12.74
CA GLU A 61 4.72 13.45 -13.03
C GLU A 61 4.81 12.94 -14.47
N VAL A 62 4.77 11.61 -14.64
CA VAL A 62 4.63 10.97 -15.94
C VAL A 62 3.17 11.07 -16.38
N ASP A 63 2.95 11.66 -17.54
CA ASP A 63 1.61 11.79 -18.12
C ASP A 63 1.26 10.55 -18.96
N GLU A 64 2.19 10.06 -19.78
CA GLU A 64 1.90 9.03 -20.78
C GLU A 64 3.11 8.12 -21.05
N ILE A 65 2.85 6.84 -21.31
CA ILE A 65 3.81 5.91 -21.90
C ILE A 65 3.61 5.94 -23.42
N LEU A 66 4.64 6.36 -24.14
CA LEU A 66 4.61 6.52 -25.58
C LEU A 66 4.79 5.16 -26.27
N VAL A 67 3.89 4.85 -27.19
CA VAL A 67 3.84 3.56 -27.91
C VAL A 67 3.73 3.80 -29.40
N LYS A 68 4.52 3.07 -30.19
CA LYS A 68 4.46 3.04 -31.65
C LYS A 68 4.53 1.60 -32.13
N ASN A 69 3.60 1.21 -33.01
CA ASN A 69 3.54 -0.15 -33.58
C ASN A 69 3.58 -1.26 -32.50
N GLY A 70 2.83 -1.06 -31.40
CA GLY A 70 2.77 -2.01 -30.27
C GLY A 70 4.05 -2.12 -29.42
N LYS A 71 5.02 -1.20 -29.59
CA LYS A 71 6.28 -1.17 -28.84
C LYS A 71 6.47 0.18 -28.15
N VAL A 72 7.04 0.15 -26.96
CA VAL A 72 7.38 1.37 -26.21
C VAL A 72 8.45 2.20 -26.93
N GLU A 73 8.29 3.52 -26.91
CA GLU A 73 9.29 4.50 -27.38
C GLU A 73 9.83 5.39 -26.25
N GLY A 74 9.14 5.46 -25.12
CA GLY A 74 9.50 6.37 -24.04
C GLY A 74 8.33 6.73 -23.15
N ILE A 75 8.48 7.86 -22.48
CA ILE A 75 7.44 8.49 -21.68
C ILE A 75 7.31 9.97 -22.04
N LYS A 76 6.13 10.52 -21.82
CA LYS A 76 5.85 11.95 -21.83
C LYS A 76 5.54 12.41 -20.41
N LEU A 77 6.17 13.49 -20.00
CA LEU A 77 5.96 14.14 -18.72
C LEU A 77 4.80 15.13 -18.82
N LYS A 78 4.23 15.51 -17.67
CA LYS A 78 3.11 16.46 -17.60
C LYS A 78 3.45 17.84 -18.17
N ASP A 79 4.71 18.25 -18.11
CA ASP A 79 5.21 19.50 -18.71
C ASP A 79 5.37 19.43 -20.23
N GLY A 80 5.07 18.28 -20.85
CA GLY A 80 5.16 18.03 -22.28
C GLY A 80 6.50 17.47 -22.73
N LYS A 81 7.54 17.44 -21.89
CA LYS A 81 8.85 16.88 -22.24
C LYS A 81 8.75 15.38 -22.47
N THR A 82 9.47 14.89 -23.47
CA THR A 82 9.56 13.46 -23.77
C THR A 82 10.92 12.90 -23.36
N ILE A 83 10.92 11.68 -22.86
CA ILE A 83 12.12 10.91 -22.52
C ILE A 83 12.05 9.59 -23.28
N GLN A 84 12.96 9.39 -24.22
CA GLN A 84 13.03 8.16 -25.00
C GLN A 84 13.63 7.03 -24.17
N SER A 85 13.09 5.82 -24.32
CA SER A 85 13.59 4.64 -23.62
C SER A 85 13.29 3.37 -24.39
N LYS A 86 14.16 2.37 -24.26
CA LYS A 86 13.94 1.05 -24.87
C LYS A 86 12.95 0.19 -24.07
N ALA A 87 12.80 0.46 -22.78
CA ALA A 87 11.89 -0.25 -21.88
C ALA A 87 11.32 0.72 -20.84
N VAL A 88 10.08 0.49 -20.44
CA VAL A 88 9.43 1.16 -19.32
C VAL A 88 9.00 0.11 -18.30
N VAL A 89 9.39 0.31 -17.06
CA VAL A 89 8.99 -0.56 -15.94
C VAL A 89 8.08 0.25 -15.02
N SER A 90 6.78 -0.03 -15.04
CA SER A 90 5.78 0.70 -14.29
C SER A 90 5.62 0.12 -12.88
N ASN A 91 5.89 0.96 -11.88
CA ASN A 91 5.56 0.68 -10.49
C ASN A 91 4.17 1.24 -10.09
N ALA A 92 3.48 1.94 -11.00
CA ALA A 92 2.12 2.40 -10.76
C ALA A 92 1.15 1.20 -10.66
N ASP A 93 -0.02 1.41 -10.07
CA ASP A 93 -1.03 0.34 -10.05
C ASP A 93 -1.46 -0.04 -11.49
N PRO A 94 -1.96 -1.28 -11.68
CA PRO A 94 -2.33 -1.76 -13.02
C PRO A 94 -3.37 -0.90 -13.72
N LYS A 95 -4.38 -0.38 -13.01
CA LYS A 95 -5.39 0.49 -13.62
C LYS A 95 -4.79 1.82 -14.06
N THR A 96 -3.98 2.45 -13.23
CA THR A 96 -3.24 3.66 -13.62
C THR A 96 -2.35 3.41 -14.84
N THR A 97 -1.62 2.29 -14.85
CA THR A 97 -0.74 1.94 -15.98
C THR A 97 -1.52 1.77 -17.27
N PHE A 98 -2.57 0.95 -17.27
CA PHE A 98 -3.29 0.59 -18.49
C PHE A 98 -4.36 1.62 -18.92
N LEU A 99 -5.05 2.25 -17.97
CA LEU A 99 -6.18 3.15 -18.25
C LEU A 99 -5.76 4.63 -18.33
N LYS A 100 -4.70 5.05 -17.61
CA LYS A 100 -4.20 6.44 -17.64
C LYS A 100 -2.94 6.58 -18.48
N LEU A 101 -1.88 5.85 -18.14
CA LEU A 101 -0.56 6.01 -18.77
C LEU A 101 -0.51 5.45 -20.20
N LEU A 102 -1.24 4.36 -20.46
CA LEU A 102 -1.37 3.74 -21.79
C LEU A 102 -2.71 4.08 -22.48
N ARG A 103 -3.37 5.17 -22.09
CA ARG A 103 -4.68 5.57 -22.63
C ARG A 103 -4.74 5.63 -24.16
N ASN A 104 -3.64 6.06 -24.79
CA ASN A 104 -3.50 6.21 -26.25
C ASN A 104 -2.88 4.99 -26.93
N ALA A 105 -2.46 3.98 -26.17
CA ALA A 105 -1.97 2.74 -26.76
C ALA A 105 -3.14 1.90 -27.31
N GLU A 106 -2.89 1.26 -28.44
CA GLU A 106 -3.78 0.24 -29.00
C GLU A 106 -3.70 -1.00 -28.12
N LEU A 107 -4.69 -1.16 -27.24
CA LEU A 107 -4.92 -2.38 -26.47
C LEU A 107 -6.30 -2.92 -26.84
N GLU A 108 -6.43 -4.24 -26.87
CA GLU A 108 -7.70 -4.90 -27.13
C GLU A 108 -8.80 -4.41 -26.19
N SER A 109 -10.00 -4.21 -26.73
CA SER A 109 -11.14 -3.66 -25.97
C SER A 109 -11.53 -4.57 -24.81
N ASP A 110 -11.46 -5.88 -24.99
CA ASP A 110 -11.71 -6.87 -23.93
C ASP A 110 -10.69 -6.79 -22.80
N PHE A 111 -9.39 -6.64 -23.14
CA PHE A 111 -8.35 -6.44 -22.15
C PHE A 111 -8.60 -5.18 -21.31
N LYS A 112 -8.95 -4.04 -21.94
CA LYS A 112 -9.30 -2.81 -21.22
C LYS A 112 -10.50 -2.99 -20.28
N LYS A 113 -11.53 -3.75 -20.70
CA LYS A 113 -12.69 -4.08 -19.85
C LYS A 113 -12.27 -4.88 -18.62
N ARG A 114 -11.42 -5.90 -18.80
CA ARG A 114 -10.92 -6.74 -17.70
C ARG A 114 -10.05 -5.96 -16.71
N VAL A 115 -9.18 -5.08 -17.21
CA VAL A 115 -8.43 -4.14 -16.36
C VAL A 115 -9.38 -3.25 -15.56
N ASN A 116 -10.41 -2.69 -16.21
CA ASN A 116 -11.38 -1.82 -15.54
C ASN A 116 -12.16 -2.56 -14.43
N SER A 117 -12.46 -3.85 -14.63
CA SER A 117 -13.16 -4.69 -13.64
C SER A 117 -12.31 -5.16 -12.46
N LEU A 118 -10.98 -4.95 -12.48
CA LEU A 118 -10.12 -5.33 -11.36
C LEU A 118 -10.60 -4.67 -10.06
N LYS A 119 -10.70 -5.44 -8.97
CA LYS A 119 -11.04 -4.93 -7.65
C LYS A 119 -9.81 -4.24 -7.04
N SER A 120 -9.92 -2.93 -6.88
CA SER A 120 -8.84 -2.03 -6.44
C SER A 120 -9.34 -1.00 -5.41
N THR A 121 -10.48 -1.25 -4.77
CA THR A 121 -11.08 -0.33 -3.82
C THR A 121 -10.32 -0.40 -2.50
N GLY A 122 -9.69 0.70 -2.11
CA GLY A 122 -9.03 0.81 -0.82
C GLY A 122 -10.04 0.86 0.31
N VAL A 123 -9.70 0.22 1.42
CA VAL A 123 -10.55 0.16 2.63
C VAL A 123 -9.80 0.51 3.90
N SER A 124 -8.52 0.82 3.78
CA SER A 124 -7.63 1.08 4.89
C SER A 124 -7.56 2.55 5.20
N PHE A 125 -7.41 2.83 6.48
CA PHE A 125 -7.05 4.15 6.98
C PHE A 125 -5.77 4.04 7.81
N LYS A 126 -5.03 5.14 7.91
CA LYS A 126 -3.85 5.25 8.75
C LYS A 126 -3.84 6.59 9.48
N MET A 127 -3.83 6.57 10.80
CA MET A 127 -3.55 7.74 11.60
C MET A 127 -2.08 7.71 12.03
N VAL A 128 -1.40 8.85 11.95
CA VAL A 128 -0.05 9.01 12.50
C VAL A 128 -0.02 10.28 13.32
N GLY A 129 0.77 10.31 14.39
CA GLY A 129 0.84 11.49 15.25
C GLY A 129 1.85 11.37 16.38
N TYR A 130 1.70 12.28 17.34
CA TYR A 130 2.55 12.34 18.53
C TYR A 130 1.73 12.42 19.81
N LEU A 131 2.22 11.79 20.88
CA LEU A 131 1.69 11.81 22.24
C LEU A 131 2.66 12.52 23.18
N GLU A 132 2.11 13.04 24.29
CA GLU A 132 2.89 13.66 25.39
C GLU A 132 3.46 12.60 26.33
N GLU A 133 2.71 11.53 26.53
CA GLU A 133 3.02 10.43 27.44
C GLU A 133 2.68 9.10 26.76
N LEU A 134 3.21 8.01 27.31
CA LEU A 134 2.86 6.67 26.87
C LEU A 134 1.38 6.36 27.19
N PRO A 135 0.66 5.70 26.28
CA PRO A 135 -0.72 5.30 26.51
C PRO A 135 -0.81 4.16 27.54
N ASP A 136 -1.64 4.33 28.55
CA ASP A 136 -1.84 3.36 29.62
C ASP A 136 -2.90 2.33 29.21
N PHE A 137 -2.48 1.13 28.84
CA PHE A 137 -3.40 0.03 28.50
C PHE A 137 -3.84 -0.78 29.74
N GLY A 138 -3.68 -0.23 30.95
CA GLY A 138 -4.04 -0.84 32.22
C GLY A 138 -2.84 -1.22 33.11
N ASN A 139 -1.61 -1.06 32.60
CA ASN A 139 -0.36 -1.37 33.31
C ASN A 139 0.43 -0.11 33.73
N GLY A 140 -0.20 1.07 33.63
CA GLY A 140 0.42 2.36 33.93
C GLY A 140 1.16 2.96 32.74
N LYS A 141 1.77 4.13 32.98
CA LYS A 141 2.38 4.99 31.93
C LYS A 141 3.89 4.79 31.73
N SER A 142 4.44 3.73 32.33
CA SER A 142 5.85 3.37 32.18
C SER A 142 6.06 2.54 30.92
N LEU A 143 7.28 2.49 30.39
CA LEU A 143 7.58 1.62 29.26
C LEU A 143 7.33 0.15 29.66
N GLN A 144 6.53 -0.54 28.86
CA GLN A 144 6.05 -1.91 29.08
C GLN A 144 6.04 -2.68 27.74
N PRO A 145 5.92 -4.01 27.73
CA PRO A 145 5.86 -4.81 26.49
C PRO A 145 4.81 -4.33 25.48
N GLU A 146 3.66 -3.85 25.94
CA GLU A 146 2.59 -3.27 25.10
C GLU A 146 3.03 -2.04 24.28
N HIS A 147 4.02 -1.30 24.79
CA HIS A 147 4.55 -0.11 24.13
C HIS A 147 5.56 -0.42 23.03
N ILE A 148 6.11 -1.63 23.01
CA ILE A 148 7.09 -2.11 22.02
C ILE A 148 6.51 -3.16 21.08
N ALA A 149 5.25 -3.54 21.28
CA ALA A 149 4.48 -4.44 20.44
C ALA A 149 3.49 -3.67 19.54
N SER A 150 2.77 -4.42 18.69
CA SER A 150 1.60 -3.92 17.99
C SER A 150 0.35 -4.27 18.79
N GLU A 151 -0.31 -3.27 19.35
CA GLU A 151 -1.56 -3.46 20.08
C GLU A 151 -2.71 -3.54 19.08
N VAL A 152 -3.48 -4.64 19.10
CA VAL A 152 -4.57 -4.86 18.15
C VAL A 152 -5.91 -4.70 18.86
N ILE A 153 -6.66 -3.65 18.51
CA ILE A 153 -8.03 -3.46 18.96
C ILE A 153 -8.95 -4.31 18.07
N LEU A 154 -9.08 -5.58 18.45
CA LEU A 154 -9.96 -6.56 17.81
C LEU A 154 -10.43 -7.59 18.86
N PRO A 155 -11.48 -7.28 19.63
CA PRO A 155 -11.89 -8.13 20.76
C PRO A 155 -12.36 -9.54 20.37
N SER A 156 -12.89 -9.70 19.16
CA SER A 156 -13.36 -11.00 18.66
C SER A 156 -13.44 -11.03 17.14
N VAL A 157 -13.60 -12.22 16.56
CA VAL A 157 -13.91 -12.38 15.13
C VAL A 157 -15.25 -11.73 14.78
N ASP A 158 -16.26 -11.88 15.65
CA ASP A 158 -17.57 -11.26 15.49
C ASP A 158 -17.50 -9.72 15.46
N TYR A 159 -16.54 -9.13 16.18
CA TYR A 159 -16.27 -7.70 16.09
C TYR A 159 -15.81 -7.30 14.69
N ALA A 160 -14.87 -8.03 14.08
CA ALA A 160 -14.44 -7.78 12.70
C ALA A 160 -15.55 -8.06 11.67
N GLU A 161 -16.40 -9.06 11.90
CA GLU A 161 -17.58 -9.33 11.09
C GLU A 161 -18.56 -8.15 11.11
N GLN A 162 -18.89 -7.66 12.32
CA GLN A 162 -19.78 -6.52 12.46
C GLN A 162 -19.17 -5.25 11.87
N ALA A 163 -17.87 -5.03 12.07
CA ALA A 163 -17.16 -3.89 11.50
C ALA A 163 -17.23 -3.86 9.96
N TYR A 164 -17.13 -5.02 9.31
CA TYR A 164 -17.35 -5.16 7.88
C TYR A 164 -18.80 -4.90 7.47
N ARG A 165 -19.78 -5.45 8.20
CA ARG A 165 -21.21 -5.24 7.93
C ARG A 165 -21.58 -3.76 8.03
N ASP A 166 -21.09 -3.06 9.04
CA ASP A 166 -21.28 -1.62 9.18
C ASP A 166 -20.74 -0.88 7.96
N ALA A 167 -19.53 -1.23 7.49
CA ALA A 167 -18.95 -0.58 6.32
C ALA A 167 -19.74 -0.83 5.02
N LEU A 168 -20.38 -1.99 4.86
CA LEU A 168 -21.30 -2.24 3.75
C LEU A 168 -22.57 -1.39 3.82
N VAL A 169 -23.12 -1.19 5.02
CA VAL A 169 -24.41 -0.51 5.21
C VAL A 169 -24.26 1.01 5.28
N TYR A 170 -23.21 1.49 5.94
CA TYR A 170 -23.02 2.91 6.27
C TYR A 170 -21.87 3.56 5.52
N GLY A 171 -21.04 2.79 4.80
CA GLY A 171 -19.82 3.29 4.15
C GLY A 171 -18.62 3.44 5.09
N TYR A 172 -18.76 3.07 6.37
CA TYR A 172 -17.67 3.01 7.34
C TYR A 172 -18.03 2.06 8.50
N SER A 173 -17.02 1.54 9.19
CA SER A 173 -17.23 0.79 10.42
C SER A 173 -17.47 1.71 11.63
N LYS A 174 -18.56 1.49 12.37
CA LYS A 174 -18.85 2.25 13.61
C LYS A 174 -17.97 1.82 14.78
N LYS A 175 -17.41 0.63 14.71
CA LYS A 175 -16.45 0.06 15.67
C LYS A 175 -15.31 -0.57 14.88
N PRO A 176 -14.40 0.25 14.31
CA PRO A 176 -13.35 -0.26 13.46
C PRO A 176 -12.35 -1.04 14.28
N TRP A 177 -11.83 -2.14 13.70
CA TRP A 177 -10.63 -2.74 14.25
C TRP A 177 -9.40 -2.05 13.67
N PHE A 178 -8.35 -1.94 14.47
CA PHE A 178 -7.08 -1.34 14.07
C PHE A 178 -5.93 -1.82 14.95
N GLU A 179 -4.72 -1.72 14.41
CA GLU A 179 -3.47 -1.89 15.16
C GLU A 179 -2.89 -0.54 15.55
N VAL A 180 -2.30 -0.46 16.75
CA VAL A 180 -1.63 0.72 17.30
C VAL A 180 -0.17 0.35 17.54
N ASN A 181 0.75 1.20 17.09
CA ASN A 181 2.18 1.03 17.27
C ASN A 181 2.78 2.33 17.80
N ILE A 182 3.62 2.24 18.83
CA ILE A 182 4.37 3.38 19.39
C ILE A 182 5.83 3.24 18.99
N GLN A 183 6.17 3.67 17.77
CA GLN A 183 7.49 3.38 17.18
C GLN A 183 8.64 3.95 18.01
N SER A 184 8.43 5.12 18.61
CA SER A 184 9.46 5.81 19.38
C SER A 184 9.80 5.14 20.70
N SER A 185 9.00 4.17 21.15
CA SER A 185 9.33 3.32 22.30
C SER A 185 10.55 2.43 22.02
N LEU A 186 10.76 2.08 20.74
CA LEU A 186 11.92 1.31 20.27
C LEU A 186 13.00 2.20 19.69
N ASP A 187 12.61 3.24 18.95
CA ASP A 187 13.54 4.17 18.31
C ASP A 187 13.16 5.63 18.59
N PRO A 188 13.74 6.25 19.62
CA PRO A 188 13.43 7.63 19.98
C PRO A 188 13.69 8.65 18.86
N THR A 189 14.46 8.31 17.82
CA THR A 189 14.81 9.23 16.74
C THR A 189 13.62 9.57 15.83
N VAL A 190 12.56 8.77 15.85
CA VAL A 190 11.35 9.00 15.03
C VAL A 190 10.32 9.92 15.70
N ALA A 191 10.63 10.46 16.88
CA ALA A 191 9.80 11.44 17.58
C ALA A 191 10.61 12.66 18.05
N PRO A 192 9.97 13.84 18.19
CA PRO A 192 10.58 14.96 18.90
C PRO A 192 10.96 14.57 20.34
N GLN A 193 11.98 15.22 20.89
CA GLN A 193 12.45 14.95 22.25
C GLN A 193 11.30 15.04 23.28
N GLY A 194 11.17 14.01 24.11
CA GLY A 194 10.14 13.91 25.14
C GLY A 194 8.73 13.61 24.64
N LYS A 195 8.56 13.31 23.34
CA LYS A 195 7.27 12.92 22.75
C LYS A 195 7.32 11.49 22.26
N TYR A 196 6.15 10.90 22.03
CA TYR A 196 6.03 9.55 21.49
C TYR A 196 5.33 9.54 20.14
N SER A 197 5.96 9.01 19.10
CA SER A 197 5.32 8.83 17.80
C SER A 197 4.39 7.62 17.84
N PHE A 198 3.19 7.75 17.30
CA PHE A 198 2.29 6.62 17.11
C PHE A 198 1.84 6.48 15.67
N SER A 199 1.45 5.26 15.30
CA SER A 199 0.59 5.03 14.15
C SER A 199 -0.55 4.09 14.50
N ILE A 200 -1.75 4.43 14.04
CA ILE A 200 -2.92 3.56 14.02
C ILE A 200 -3.15 3.14 12.57
N PHE A 201 -3.27 1.85 12.31
CA PHE A 201 -3.61 1.35 10.99
C PHE A 201 -4.81 0.41 11.08
N GLY A 202 -5.84 0.69 10.30
CA GLY A 202 -7.09 -0.05 10.37
C GLY A 202 -7.71 -0.24 8.99
N GLN A 203 -8.88 -0.86 8.99
CA GLN A 203 -9.65 -1.04 7.76
C GLN A 203 -11.16 -0.93 7.99
N TYR A 204 -11.91 -1.12 6.91
CA TYR A 204 -13.36 -0.94 6.81
C TYR A 204 -13.80 0.53 6.79
N LEU A 205 -12.98 1.36 6.16
CA LEU A 205 -13.37 2.67 5.62
C LEU A 205 -13.18 2.63 4.09
N PRO A 206 -14.14 2.07 3.33
CA PRO A 206 -14.05 1.97 1.88
C PRO A 206 -13.89 3.33 1.22
N TYR A 207 -13.16 3.35 0.09
CA TYR A 207 -12.96 4.55 -0.72
C TYR A 207 -14.31 5.19 -1.09
N ASP A 208 -14.42 6.48 -0.82
CA ASP A 208 -15.46 7.37 -1.32
C ASP A 208 -14.84 8.74 -1.63
N LYS A 209 -15.38 9.46 -2.60
CA LYS A 209 -14.90 10.81 -2.97
C LYS A 209 -15.21 11.86 -1.90
N LYS A 210 -16.15 11.58 -1.00
CA LYS A 210 -16.59 12.44 0.11
C LYS A 210 -15.90 12.11 1.44
N LEU A 211 -14.88 11.25 1.43
CA LEU A 211 -14.16 10.90 2.66
C LEU A 211 -13.55 12.11 3.37
N ASP A 212 -13.22 13.19 2.65
CA ASP A 212 -12.73 14.43 3.27
C ASP A 212 -13.76 15.05 4.21
N ASP A 213 -15.05 14.99 3.86
CA ASP A 213 -16.15 15.60 4.63
C ASP A 213 -16.35 14.88 5.98
N PHE A 214 -16.03 13.58 6.03
CA PHE A 214 -16.24 12.71 7.19
C PHE A 214 -14.95 12.43 7.98
N LYS A 215 -13.82 12.92 7.50
CA LYS A 215 -12.49 12.51 7.97
C LYS A 215 -12.24 12.82 9.45
N GLU A 216 -12.68 13.99 9.91
CA GLU A 216 -12.49 14.43 11.29
C GLU A 216 -13.41 13.65 12.24
N GLU A 217 -14.68 13.46 11.87
CA GLU A 217 -15.63 12.65 12.63
C GLU A 217 -15.13 11.21 12.81
N TYR A 218 -14.58 10.63 11.74
CA TYR A 218 -14.00 9.29 11.79
C TYR A 218 -12.71 9.23 12.62
N ALA A 219 -11.89 10.28 12.61
CA ALA A 219 -10.73 10.37 13.47
C ALA A 219 -11.13 10.36 14.96
N ILE A 220 -12.17 11.11 15.33
CA ILE A 220 -12.74 11.10 16.68
C ILE A 220 -13.24 9.69 17.04
N LEU A 221 -13.97 9.03 16.14
CA LEU A 221 -14.45 7.66 16.35
C LEU A 221 -13.32 6.66 16.65
N ILE A 222 -12.21 6.73 15.90
CA ILE A 222 -11.03 5.88 16.13
C ILE A 222 -10.45 6.16 17.52
N LEU A 223 -10.28 7.43 17.87
CA LEU A 223 -9.70 7.84 19.14
C LEU A 223 -10.58 7.45 20.33
N ASP A 224 -11.89 7.61 20.21
CA ASP A 224 -12.83 7.24 21.27
C ASP A 224 -12.88 5.72 21.45
N THR A 225 -12.85 4.95 20.36
CA THR A 225 -12.72 3.48 20.42
C THR A 225 -11.44 3.06 21.12
N LEU A 226 -10.31 3.72 20.83
CA LEU A 226 -9.03 3.43 21.49
C LEU A 226 -9.03 3.83 22.97
N ARG A 227 -9.69 4.92 23.33
CA ARG A 227 -9.78 5.40 24.72
C ARG A 227 -10.58 4.48 25.65
N GLU A 228 -11.38 3.57 25.11
CA GLU A 228 -11.97 2.48 25.90
C GLU A 228 -10.88 1.55 26.51
N TYR A 229 -9.72 1.46 25.86
CA TYR A 229 -8.59 0.61 26.27
C TYR A 229 -7.42 1.41 26.84
N ALA A 230 -7.19 2.63 26.33
CA ALA A 230 -6.16 3.55 26.79
C ALA A 230 -6.76 4.95 27.03
N PRO A 231 -7.41 5.19 28.20
CA PRO A 231 -8.14 6.43 28.46
C PRO A 231 -7.31 7.72 28.36
N ASN A 232 -6.00 7.63 28.58
CA ASN A 232 -5.08 8.76 28.46
C ASN A 232 -4.58 9.00 27.01
N PHE A 233 -5.03 8.22 26.02
CA PHE A 233 -4.62 8.39 24.63
C PHE A 233 -5.12 9.73 24.07
N LYS A 234 -4.23 10.72 24.08
CA LYS A 234 -4.50 12.09 23.64
C LYS A 234 -3.38 12.60 22.72
N PRO A 235 -3.58 12.50 21.39
CA PRO A 235 -2.63 13.06 20.42
C PRO A 235 -2.46 14.57 20.59
N ILE A 236 -1.22 15.03 20.57
CA ILE A 236 -0.87 16.46 20.49
C ILE A 236 -1.12 16.97 19.07
N LYS A 237 -0.82 16.11 18.09
CA LYS A 237 -1.01 16.34 16.67
C LYS A 237 -1.19 14.99 15.98
N TYR A 238 -2.10 14.92 15.03
CA TYR A 238 -2.25 13.75 14.17
C TYR A 238 -2.60 14.15 12.74
N GLN A 239 -2.43 13.18 11.85
CA GLN A 239 -2.97 13.19 10.51
C GLN A 239 -3.65 11.84 10.27
N LEU A 240 -4.91 11.87 9.85
CA LEU A 240 -5.58 10.70 9.28
C LEU A 240 -5.31 10.65 7.77
N LEU A 241 -5.05 9.47 7.24
CA LEU A 241 -4.92 9.16 5.82
C LEU A 241 -5.98 8.11 5.49
N THR A 242 -6.78 8.38 4.46
CA THR A 242 -7.83 7.50 3.94
C THR A 242 -7.44 6.98 2.55
N ALA A 243 -8.20 6.03 2.00
CA ALA A 243 -8.01 5.57 0.62
C ALA A 243 -8.00 6.73 -0.40
N LEU A 244 -8.81 7.78 -0.18
CA LEU A 244 -8.82 8.98 -1.04
C LEU A 244 -7.51 9.76 -0.97
N ASP A 245 -6.91 9.89 0.22
CA ASP A 245 -5.59 10.49 0.38
C ASP A 245 -4.51 9.65 -0.31
N ILE A 246 -4.61 8.31 -0.21
CA ILE A 246 -3.67 7.39 -0.85
C ILE A 246 -3.73 7.52 -2.37
N GLU A 247 -4.93 7.62 -2.96
CA GLU A 247 -5.10 7.85 -4.38
C GLU A 247 -4.47 9.17 -4.83
N ARG A 248 -4.77 10.27 -4.14
CA ARG A 248 -4.28 11.61 -4.51
C ARG A 248 -2.78 11.78 -4.31
N ARG A 249 -2.24 11.24 -3.22
CA ARG A 249 -0.83 11.45 -2.82
C ARG A 249 0.13 10.51 -3.53
N PHE A 250 -0.28 9.26 -3.77
CA PHE A 250 0.58 8.22 -4.31
C PHE A 250 0.17 7.75 -5.71
N GLY A 251 -0.94 8.24 -6.25
CA GLY A 251 -1.42 7.88 -7.59
C GLY A 251 -1.94 6.44 -7.67
N ILE A 252 -2.42 5.89 -6.55
CA ILE A 252 -2.94 4.52 -6.47
C ILE A 252 -4.45 4.54 -6.71
N TRP A 253 -4.89 4.01 -7.85
CA TRP A 253 -6.30 4.02 -8.26
C TRP A 253 -7.23 3.40 -7.20
N GLY A 254 -8.19 4.18 -6.69
CA GLY A 254 -9.11 3.75 -5.64
C GLY A 254 -8.47 3.56 -4.26
N GLY A 255 -7.17 3.86 -4.10
CA GLY A 255 -6.49 3.88 -2.80
C GLY A 255 -6.20 2.51 -2.17
N ASN A 256 -6.32 1.39 -2.90
CA ASN A 256 -5.96 0.08 -2.35
C ASN A 256 -4.43 -0.03 -2.19
N ILE A 257 -3.94 -0.13 -0.96
CA ILE A 257 -2.51 -0.19 -0.63
C ILE A 257 -1.77 -1.40 -1.25
N PHE A 258 -2.49 -2.43 -1.67
CA PHE A 258 -1.96 -3.56 -2.41
C PHE A 258 -2.12 -3.41 -3.92
N HIS A 259 -2.58 -2.26 -4.41
CA HIS A 259 -3.00 -1.94 -5.77
C HIS A 259 -4.28 -2.68 -6.21
N LEU A 260 -4.39 -3.96 -5.87
CA LEU A 260 -5.53 -4.82 -6.14
C LEU A 260 -5.84 -5.67 -4.90
N ASP A 261 -7.11 -6.01 -4.69
CA ASP A 261 -7.54 -6.90 -3.62
C ASP A 261 -6.75 -8.21 -3.61
N MET A 262 -6.51 -8.73 -2.40
CA MET A 262 -5.78 -9.99 -2.17
C MET A 262 -6.76 -11.16 -2.06
N THR A 263 -7.72 -11.26 -2.99
CA THR A 263 -8.68 -12.37 -3.09
C THR A 263 -8.22 -13.40 -4.11
N PRO A 264 -8.62 -14.69 -3.97
CA PRO A 264 -8.11 -15.77 -4.84
C PRO A 264 -8.23 -15.50 -6.35
N ASP A 265 -9.26 -14.77 -6.78
CA ASP A 265 -9.51 -14.39 -8.17
C ASP A 265 -8.56 -13.30 -8.72
N GLN A 266 -7.71 -12.69 -7.90
CA GLN A 266 -6.71 -11.69 -8.28
C GLN A 266 -5.30 -11.97 -7.71
N LEU A 267 -5.04 -13.24 -7.40
CA LEU A 267 -3.77 -13.73 -6.88
C LEU A 267 -3.10 -14.70 -7.84
N PHE A 268 -1.82 -14.99 -7.59
CA PHE A 268 -1.01 -15.91 -8.39
C PHE A 268 -1.04 -15.54 -9.88
N VAL A 269 -1.41 -16.51 -10.73
CA VAL A 269 -1.50 -16.35 -12.18
C VAL A 269 -2.56 -15.34 -12.61
N PHE A 270 -3.50 -14.97 -11.74
CA PHE A 270 -4.53 -13.97 -12.03
C PHE A 270 -4.09 -12.55 -11.68
N ARG A 271 -2.86 -12.33 -11.20
CA ARG A 271 -2.38 -11.01 -10.75
C ARG A 271 -1.40 -10.34 -11.75
N PRO A 272 -1.72 -9.16 -12.31
CA PRO A 272 -3.02 -8.48 -12.27
C PRO A 272 -4.05 -9.10 -13.20
N LEU A 273 -3.60 -9.78 -14.25
CA LEU A 273 -4.37 -10.56 -15.21
C LEU A 273 -3.47 -11.69 -15.73
N PRO A 274 -4.02 -12.81 -16.23
CA PRO A 274 -3.24 -13.92 -16.80
C PRO A 274 -2.21 -13.51 -17.85
N GLU A 275 -2.54 -12.54 -18.70
CA GLU A 275 -1.66 -12.03 -19.76
C GLU A 275 -0.47 -11.23 -19.22
N CYS A 276 -0.53 -10.78 -17.97
CA CYS A 276 0.46 -9.91 -17.34
C CYS A 276 1.17 -10.57 -16.13
N ASN A 277 0.91 -11.86 -15.87
CA ASN A 277 1.39 -12.55 -14.67
C ASN A 277 2.91 -12.83 -14.67
N ASN A 278 3.59 -12.60 -15.80
CA ASN A 278 5.02 -12.75 -15.97
C ASN A 278 5.76 -11.40 -16.03
N TYR A 279 5.14 -10.35 -15.47
CA TYR A 279 5.65 -8.97 -15.40
C TYR A 279 5.70 -8.23 -16.74
N ALA A 280 5.54 -8.91 -17.89
CA ALA A 280 5.38 -8.25 -19.18
C ALA A 280 3.93 -7.80 -19.39
N THR A 281 3.71 -6.90 -20.34
CA THR A 281 2.38 -6.45 -20.76
C THR A 281 2.17 -6.73 -22.25
N PRO A 282 0.94 -6.56 -22.78
CA PRO A 282 0.70 -6.63 -24.22
C PRO A 282 1.54 -5.64 -25.06
N ILE A 283 2.05 -4.56 -24.47
CA ILE A 283 2.94 -3.62 -25.15
C ILE A 283 4.38 -4.07 -24.99
N LYS A 284 5.06 -4.29 -26.12
CA LYS A 284 6.46 -4.73 -26.14
C LYS A 284 7.36 -3.70 -25.46
N GLY A 285 8.11 -4.13 -24.45
CA GLY A 285 9.02 -3.29 -23.68
C GLY A 285 8.38 -2.56 -22.50
N VAL A 286 7.08 -2.76 -22.23
CA VAL A 286 6.43 -2.28 -21.00
C VAL A 286 6.26 -3.43 -20.01
N PHE A 287 6.68 -3.20 -18.77
CA PHE A 287 6.67 -4.18 -17.68
C PHE A 287 5.98 -3.62 -16.43
N LEU A 288 5.47 -4.49 -15.57
CA LEU A 288 4.90 -4.13 -14.26
C LEU A 288 5.82 -4.63 -13.14
N CYS A 289 6.07 -3.79 -12.13
CA CYS A 289 6.99 -4.13 -11.03
C CYS A 289 6.48 -3.80 -9.62
N GLY A 290 5.22 -3.35 -9.49
CA GLY A 290 4.64 -2.94 -8.21
C GLY A 290 3.75 -3.99 -7.55
N SER A 291 3.09 -3.59 -6.46
CA SER A 291 2.18 -4.44 -5.65
C SER A 291 1.02 -5.08 -6.43
N GLY A 292 0.69 -4.52 -7.59
CA GLY A 292 -0.32 -5.06 -8.50
C GLY A 292 0.14 -6.27 -9.31
N SER A 293 1.42 -6.65 -9.23
CA SER A 293 1.99 -7.86 -9.79
C SER A 293 2.20 -8.92 -8.71
N HIS A 294 2.24 -10.20 -9.10
CA HIS A 294 2.60 -11.29 -8.20
C HIS A 294 3.99 -11.08 -7.57
N PRO A 295 4.25 -11.44 -6.29
CA PRO A 295 3.37 -12.08 -5.31
C PRO A 295 2.28 -11.21 -4.68
N GLY A 296 2.27 -9.91 -4.93
CA GLY A 296 1.30 -8.98 -4.38
C GLY A 296 1.95 -7.91 -3.52
N GLY A 297 1.12 -7.22 -2.74
CA GLY A 297 1.57 -6.06 -1.97
C GLY A 297 2.28 -6.38 -0.66
N GLY A 298 2.76 -5.31 -0.03
CA GLY A 298 3.69 -5.35 1.11
C GLY A 298 5.10 -4.91 0.72
N VAL A 299 5.99 -4.72 1.70
CA VAL A 299 7.37 -4.25 1.47
C VAL A 299 8.32 -5.43 1.22
N THR A 300 7.96 -6.31 0.29
CA THR A 300 8.73 -7.55 0.03
C THR A 300 9.88 -7.35 -0.96
N GLY A 301 9.76 -6.36 -1.86
CA GLY A 301 10.70 -6.14 -2.97
C GLY A 301 10.66 -7.20 -4.08
N ILE A 302 9.85 -8.26 -3.93
CA ILE A 302 9.81 -9.39 -4.85
C ILE A 302 9.23 -9.01 -6.23
N PRO A 303 8.11 -8.26 -6.34
CA PRO A 303 7.62 -7.84 -7.65
C PRO A 303 8.66 -7.07 -8.46
N GLY A 304 9.40 -6.17 -7.79
CA GLY A 304 10.49 -5.40 -8.38
C GLY A 304 11.64 -6.28 -8.87
N LYS A 305 12.12 -7.20 -8.02
CA LYS A 305 13.17 -8.16 -8.37
C LYS A 305 12.79 -9.03 -9.57
N ASN A 306 11.58 -9.57 -9.57
CA ASN A 306 11.14 -10.47 -10.64
C ASN A 306 10.93 -9.73 -11.97
N ALA A 307 10.38 -8.51 -11.92
CA ALA A 307 10.29 -7.65 -13.10
C ALA A 307 11.66 -7.29 -13.66
N ALA A 308 12.65 -6.98 -12.81
CA ALA A 308 14.02 -6.73 -13.24
C ALA A 308 14.63 -7.93 -13.99
N ASN A 309 14.46 -9.15 -13.46
CA ASN A 309 14.90 -10.37 -14.15
C ASN A 309 14.21 -10.54 -15.51
N LYS A 310 12.92 -10.22 -15.60
CA LYS A 310 12.19 -10.28 -16.87
C LYS A 310 12.71 -9.27 -17.89
N VAL A 311 13.03 -8.05 -17.45
CA VAL A 311 13.63 -7.01 -18.30
C VAL A 311 15.02 -7.43 -18.79
N ILE A 312 15.85 -8.01 -17.93
CA ILE A 312 17.18 -8.53 -18.29
C ILE A 312 17.05 -9.62 -19.34
N GLN A 313 16.14 -10.59 -19.15
CA GLN A 313 15.86 -11.64 -20.13
C GLN A 313 15.46 -11.04 -21.48
N TRP A 314 14.55 -10.06 -21.47
CA TRP A 314 14.07 -9.41 -22.68
C TRP A 314 15.18 -8.70 -23.47
N PHE A 315 16.07 -7.97 -22.79
CA PHE A 315 17.22 -7.36 -23.45
C PHE A 315 18.25 -8.40 -23.93
N GLY A 316 18.41 -9.50 -23.22
CA GLY A 316 19.28 -10.61 -23.62
C GLY A 316 18.80 -11.30 -24.90
N SER A 317 17.51 -11.58 -25.01
CA SER A 317 16.91 -12.22 -26.20
C SER A 317 16.88 -11.32 -27.44
N ASN A 318 16.85 -9.99 -27.27
CA ASN A 318 16.85 -9.02 -28.38
C ASN A 318 18.27 -8.67 -28.90
N LYS A 319 19.33 -9.31 -28.40
CA LYS A 319 20.71 -9.13 -28.87
C LYS A 319 21.11 -10.13 -29.98
N GLN A 320 20.23 -11.07 -30.34
CA GLN A 320 20.36 -11.94 -31.52
C GLN A 320 19.61 -11.34 -32.69
#